data_AF-A0A1J1LIE9-F1
#
_entry.id   AF-A0A1J1LIE9-F1
#
_cell.length_a   1.000
_cell.length_b   1.000
_cell.length_c   1.000
_cell.angle_alpha   90.00
_cell.angle_beta   90.00
_cell.angle_gamma   90.00
#
_symmetry.space_group_name_H-M   'P 1'
#
loop_
_entity.id
_entity.type
_entity.pdbx_description
1 polymer ?
#
loop_
_entity_poly.entity_id
_entity_poly.type
_entity_poly.pdbx_seq_one_letter_code
_entity_poly.pdbx_strand_id
1 'polypeptide(L)' 'MLKAIADTHTIIWYIFADSRLSQTARSTIDNLAANGDWVGFSIITIVEIIYGSSVFSMLKI' A
#
# COMPACT_ATOMS: atom_id res chain seq x y z
N MET A 1 -17.41 -6.10 -0.09
CA MET A 1 -16.79 -7.17 -0.91
C MET A 1 -15.33 -6.81 -1.20
N LEU A 2 -14.46 -7.77 -1.55
CA LEU A 2 -13.10 -7.46 -1.99
C LEU A 2 -13.13 -6.79 -3.38
N LYS A 3 -12.56 -5.59 -3.50
CA LYS A 3 -12.63 -4.77 -4.74
C LYS A 3 -11.28 -4.37 -5.31
N ALA A 4 -10.22 -4.38 -4.50
CA ALA A 4 -8.87 -4.04 -4.92
C ALA A 4 -7.83 -4.83 -4.12
N ILE A 5 -6.63 -4.98 -4.71
CA ILE A 5 -5.44 -5.51 -4.05
C ILE A 5 -4.37 -4.41 -4.10
N ALA A 6 -3.89 -3.99 -2.93
CA ALA A 6 -2.82 -3.01 -2.80
C ALA A 6 -1.45 -3.69 -2.81
N ASP A 7 -0.49 -3.07 -3.50
CA ASP A 7 0.93 -3.44 -3.37
C ASP A 7 1.56 -2.82 -2.12
N THR A 8 2.81 -3.18 -1.85
CA THR A 8 3.52 -2.77 -0.65
C THR A 8 3.70 -1.25 -0.53
N HIS A 9 4.06 -0.57 -1.61
CA HIS A 9 4.25 0.88 -1.59
C HIS A 9 2.93 1.61 -1.40
N THR A 10 1.85 1.13 -2.01
CA THR A 10 0.49 1.66 -1.85
C THR A 10 0.08 1.64 -0.38
N ILE A 11 0.30 0.52 0.32
CA ILE A 11 -0.03 0.40 1.74
C ILE A 11 0.80 1.36 2.60
N ILE A 12 2.12 1.35 2.42
CA ILE A 12 3.03 2.21 3.19
C ILE A 12 2.64 3.68 2.98
N TRP A 13 2.50 4.12 1.74
CA TRP A 13 2.17 5.52 1.45
C TRP A 13 0.77 5.91 1.90
N TYR A 14 -0.21 4.99 1.85
CA TYR A 14 -1.55 5.26 2.35
C TYR A 14 -1.54 5.48 3.88
N ILE A 15 -0.93 4.56 4.64
CA ILE A 15 -0.88 4.60 6.11
C ILE A 15 -0.12 5.84 6.62
N PHE A 16 1.01 6.17 6.00
CA PHE A 16 1.84 7.30 6.43
C PHE A 16 1.43 8.65 5.81
N ALA A 17 0.30 8.70 5.11
CA ALA A 17 -0.15 9.90 4.39
C ALA A 17 0.93 10.50 3.46
N ASP A 18 1.75 9.64 2.84
CA ASP A 18 2.87 10.02 2.01
C ASP A 18 2.39 10.60 0.66
N SER A 19 3.02 11.69 0.22
CA SER A 19 2.68 12.40 -1.02
C SER A 19 3.00 11.62 -2.29
N ARG A 20 3.79 10.54 -2.21
CA ARG A 20 4.06 9.63 -3.32
C ARG A 20 2.84 8.79 -3.71
N LEU A 21 1.85 8.64 -2.83
CA LEU A 21 0.59 8.01 -3.22
C LEU A 21 -0.19 8.92 -4.16
N SER A 22 -0.52 8.41 -5.35
CA SER A 22 -1.33 9.16 -6.30
C SER A 22 -2.72 9.50 -5.72
N GLN A 23 -3.25 10.67 -6.09
CA GLN A 23 -4.57 11.09 -5.65
C GLN A 23 -5.65 10.07 -6.05
N THR A 24 -5.54 9.48 -7.23
CA THR A 24 -6.47 8.44 -7.71
C THR A 24 -6.44 7.21 -6.82
N ALA A 25 -5.26 6.71 -6.44
CA ALA A 25 -5.14 5.56 -5.56
C ALA A 25 -5.72 5.85 -4.17
N ARG A 26 -5.41 7.02 -3.60
CA ARG A 26 -5.97 7.47 -2.32
C ARG A 26 -7.49 7.54 -2.35
N SER A 27 -8.06 8.27 -3.32
CA SER A 27 -9.51 8.40 -3.48
C SER A 27 -10.18 7.04 -3.72
N THR A 28 -9.51 6.11 -4.40
CA THR A 28 -10.05 4.75 -4.62
C THR A 28 -10.16 4.00 -3.30
N ILE A 29 -9.10 3.99 -2.49
CA ILE A 29 -9.10 3.32 -1.18
C ILE A 29 -10.14 3.96 -0.25
N ASP A 30 -10.19 5.29 -0.19
CA ASP A 30 -11.11 6.03 0.67
C ASP A 30 -12.58 5.77 0.29
N ASN A 31 -12.90 5.76 -1.01
CA ASN A 31 -14.25 5.46 -1.49
C ASN A 31 -14.65 4.00 -1.20
N LEU A 32 -13.73 3.04 -1.38
CA LEU A 32 -14.00 1.64 -1.06
C LEU A 32 -14.25 1.46 0.45
N ALA A 33 -13.45 2.11 1.29
CA ALA A 33 -13.64 2.10 2.73
C ALA A 33 -14.99 2.72 3.14
N ALA A 34 -15.37 3.86 2.55
CA ALA A 34 -16.66 4.51 2.79
C ALA A 34 -17.86 3.64 2.37
N ASN A 35 -17.70 2.80 1.34
CA ASN A 35 -18.73 1.89 0.84
C ASN A 35 -18.78 0.55 1.60
N GLY A 36 -17.92 0.33 2.61
CA GLY A 36 -17.83 -0.96 3.33
C GLY A 36 -17.19 -2.08 2.50
N ASP A 37 -16.48 -1.73 1.42
CA ASP A 37 -15.71 -2.65 0.62
C ASP A 37 -14.29 -2.83 1.18
N TRP A 38 -13.65 -3.92 0.76
CA TRP A 38 -12.36 -4.37 1.29
C TRP A 38 -11.27 -4.15 0.25
N VAL A 39 -10.13 -3.62 0.71
CA VAL A 39 -8.87 -3.60 -0.03
C VAL A 39 -7.94 -4.64 0.59
N GLY A 40 -7.63 -5.67 -0.16
CA GLY A 40 -6.74 -6.74 0.29
C GLY A 40 -5.27 -6.43 -0.01
N PHE A 41 -4.38 -7.23 0.55
CA PHE A 41 -2.97 -7.28 0.19
C PHE A 41 -2.44 -8.69 0.44
N SER A 42 -1.33 -9.03 -0.21
CA SER A 42 -0.74 -10.37 -0.11
C SER A 42 0.10 -10.51 1.17
N ILE A 43 0.25 -11.74 1.68
CA ILE A 43 1.18 -12.03 2.78
C ILE A 43 2.63 -11.65 2.44
N ILE A 44 3.00 -11.67 1.15
CA ILE A 44 4.33 -11.22 0.70
C ILE A 44 4.55 -9.73 1.01
N THR A 45 3.49 -8.92 1.01
CA THR A 45 3.56 -7.49 1.36
C THR A 45 4.03 -7.29 2.80
N ILE A 46 3.63 -8.17 3.72
CA ILE A 46 4.15 -8.13 5.10
C ILE A 46 5.64 -8.45 5.14
N VAL A 47 6.08 -9.46 4.38
CA VAL A 47 7.50 -9.80 4.25
C VAL A 47 8.30 -8.62 3.66
N GLU A 48 7.78 -7.94 2.65
CA GLU A 48 8.43 -6.77 2.05
C GLU A 48 8.47 -5.56 2.98
N ILE A 49 7.45 -5.34 3.81
CA ILE A 49 7.49 -4.28 4.83
C ILE A 49 8.59 -4.56 5.87
N ILE A 50 8.67 -5.81 6.35
CA ILE A 50 9.63 -6.22 7.38
C ILE A 50 11.07 -6.24 6.84
N TYR A 51 11.29 -6.81 5.66
CA TYR A 51 12.63 -7.06 5.11
C TYR A 51 12.99 -6.14 3.93
N GLY A 52 12.04 -5.81 3.06
CA GLY A 52 12.25 -5.01 1.86
C GLY A 52 12.55 -3.53 2.14
N SER A 53 12.11 -2.98 3.27
CA SER A 53 12.51 -1.65 3.73
C SER A 53 14.03 -1.54 3.99
N SER A 54 14.67 -2.64 4.37
CA SER A 54 16.13 -2.72 4.54
C SER A 54 16.86 -2.90 3.19
N VAL A 55 16.25 -3.62 2.23
CA VAL A 55 16.80 -3.81 0.88
C VAL A 55 16.74 -2.53 0.05
N PHE A 56 15.77 -1.63 0.29
CA PHE A 56 15.71 -0.31 -0.35
C PHE A 56 16.93 0.58 0.00
N SER A 57 17.64 0.32 1.10
CA SER A 57 18.90 0.99 1.44
C SER A 57 20.15 0.28 0.87
N MET A 58 20.02 -0.94 0.32
CA MET A 58 21.15 -1.76 -0.14
C MET A 58 21.37 -1.73 -1.66
N LEU A 59 20.60 -0.90 -2.38
CA LEU A 59 20.80 -0.56 -3.80
C LEU A 59 20.98 0.96 -3.99
N LYS A 60 21.76 1.56 -3.07
CA LYS A 60 22.57 2.74 -3.36
C LYS A 60 24.03 2.28 -3.37
N ILE A 61 24.45 1.69 -4.48
CA ILE A 61 25.86 1.62 -4.88
C ILE A 61 25.96 2.41 -6.19
#